data_AF-A0A162LXZ9-F1
#
_entry.id   AF-A0A162LXZ9-F1
#
_cell.length_a   1.000
_cell.length_b   1.000
_cell.length_c   1.000
_cell.angle_alpha   90.00
_cell.angle_beta   90.00
_cell.angle_gamma   90.00
#
_symmetry.space_group_name_H-M   'P 1'
#
loop_
_entity.id
_entity.type
_entity.pdbx_description
1 polymer ?
#
loop_
_entity_poly.entity_id
_entity_poly.type
_entity_poly.pdbx_seq_one_letter_code
_entity_poly.pdbx_strand_id
1 'polypeptide(L)'
;MNKSPFNMLKLGVVSCATIIGVSASVLPMTGMAFADAVDTKTKVVISAPITAVPMNTRIQVKEVILTSNTKNLVTNIKVPQIVGMLDKKYQEQMNDIILSHAQKDLAIWEKDANEAAVEAKKAGYEYRPYELTIVYSLKENGTGNPSNLMSLVVTSQGATGGTGMPRVDTYNVFNKEEAQRVTLSDVLGDDFKEKVNAGVFAKIKANPENYFEEEFKGISEEQGFYIEKGEVVVLFPKYSIAPGSSGNPEFHFSIADNLNPNPKPVVPTQEVSSQLDLHTTATFKNAKGTAMVSLRDVAKGLGYEIKWNQATRSAELKKGAHWTNVTVGKDSYFFAKMTPVALGTAPMIKNGTLYVPITFVSDMMHVEVKNGDA
;
A
#
# COMPACT_ATOMS: atom_id res chain seq x y z
N MET A 1 40.01 13.62 2.48
CA MET A 1 38.99 12.73 3.10
C MET A 1 38.08 13.61 3.95
N ASN A 2 36.90 13.99 3.44
CA ASN A 2 35.99 14.87 4.18
C ASN A 2 34.79 14.04 4.66
N LYS A 3 34.57 14.00 5.97
CA LYS A 3 33.30 13.52 6.56
C LYS A 3 32.44 14.76 6.86
N SER A 4 31.22 14.80 6.34
CA SER A 4 30.25 15.81 6.73
C SER A 4 29.49 15.34 7.98
N PRO A 5 29.36 16.15 9.05
CA PRO A 5 28.54 15.80 10.20
C PRO A 5 27.07 16.11 9.93
N PHE A 6 26.21 15.08 9.96
CA PHE A 6 24.76 15.28 10.01
C PHE A 6 24.37 15.81 11.40
N ASN A 7 24.02 17.10 11.49
CA ASN A 7 23.45 17.68 12.71
C ASN A 7 21.99 17.23 12.86
N MET A 8 21.71 16.47 13.92
CA MET A 8 20.38 15.93 14.21
C MET A 8 19.46 17.03 14.77
N LEU A 9 18.63 17.63 13.92
CA LEU A 9 17.66 18.64 14.32
C LEU A 9 16.54 18.01 15.16
N LYS A 10 16.31 18.53 16.37
CA LYS A 10 15.12 18.18 17.17
C LYS A 10 13.92 18.95 16.62
N LEU A 11 13.06 18.29 15.86
CA LEU A 11 11.77 18.84 15.43
C LEU A 11 10.70 18.55 16.48
N GLY A 12 9.92 19.59 16.82
CA GLY A 12 8.73 19.47 17.66
C GLY A 12 7.57 18.80 16.91
N VAL A 13 6.59 18.29 17.66
CA VAL A 13 5.41 17.64 17.09
C VAL A 13 4.55 18.67 16.36
N VAL A 14 4.41 18.47 15.04
CA VAL A 14 3.33 19.01 14.21
C VAL A 14 2.81 17.83 13.40
N SER A 15 1.48 17.66 13.39
CA SER A 15 0.82 16.54 12.71
C SER A 15 1.10 16.58 11.20
N CYS A 16 1.63 15.49 10.65
CA CYS A 16 1.72 15.30 9.20
C CYS A 16 0.76 14.19 8.77
N ALA A 17 0.18 14.33 7.57
CA ALA A 17 -0.67 13.32 6.97
C ALA A 17 0.08 11.97 6.83
N THR A 18 -0.61 10.86 7.15
CA THR A 18 -0.05 9.52 7.03
C THR A 18 -0.03 9.06 5.57
N ILE A 19 1.17 8.78 5.05
CA ILE A 19 1.34 8.28 3.68
C ILE A 19 1.02 6.79 3.66
N ILE A 20 -0.07 6.42 2.98
CA ILE A 20 -0.50 5.05 2.76
C ILE A 20 -0.56 4.82 1.24
N GLY A 21 0.40 4.04 0.72
CA GLY A 21 0.29 3.46 -0.60
C GLY A 21 -0.76 2.36 -0.56
N VAL A 22 -1.78 2.45 -1.42
CA VAL A 22 -2.90 1.50 -1.42
C VAL A 22 -2.58 0.35 -2.36
N SER A 23 -2.43 -0.87 -1.83
CA SER A 23 -2.37 -2.09 -2.62
C SER A 23 -3.79 -2.55 -2.97
N ALA A 24 -4.11 -2.51 -4.25
CA ALA A 24 -5.46 -2.71 -4.74
C ALA A 24 -5.97 -4.14 -4.50
N SER A 25 -7.07 -4.34 -3.76
CA SER A 25 -7.64 -5.67 -3.50
C SER A 25 -9.18 -5.73 -3.50
N VAL A 26 -9.76 -6.00 -4.69
CA VAL A 26 -11.11 -6.59 -4.97
C VAL A 26 -12.36 -5.70 -4.69
N LEU A 27 -13.36 -5.44 -5.57
CA LEU A 27 -13.49 -5.42 -7.07
C LEU A 27 -14.53 -4.33 -7.58
N PRO A 28 -15.18 -4.41 -8.76
CA PRO A 28 -15.16 -3.68 -10.11
C PRO A 28 -15.72 -2.20 -10.32
N MET A 29 -16.35 -1.59 -11.41
CA MET A 29 -16.45 -1.69 -12.94
C MET A 29 -16.36 -0.30 -13.73
N THR A 30 -16.52 -0.24 -15.08
CA THR A 30 -16.05 0.78 -16.07
C THR A 30 -17.04 1.79 -16.71
N GLY A 31 -16.53 2.98 -17.08
CA GLY A 31 -16.57 3.58 -18.45
C GLY A 31 -16.97 5.07 -18.59
N MET A 32 -16.82 5.79 -19.73
CA MET A 32 -16.02 5.58 -20.98
C MET A 32 -16.16 6.77 -22.00
N ALA A 33 -15.04 7.36 -22.50
CA ALA A 33 -14.93 8.25 -23.71
C ALA A 33 -15.66 9.64 -23.66
N PHE A 34 -15.44 10.67 -24.52
CA PHE A 34 -14.98 10.82 -25.92
C PHE A 34 -14.01 12.04 -26.14
N ALA A 35 -13.86 12.57 -27.38
CA ALA A 35 -12.70 13.36 -27.84
C ALA A 35 -13.00 14.76 -28.46
N ASP A 36 -11.90 15.53 -28.63
CA ASP A 36 -11.59 16.61 -29.58
C ASP A 36 -12.39 17.94 -29.68
N ALA A 37 -11.71 19.04 -29.28
CA ALA A 37 -11.12 20.10 -30.16
C ALA A 37 -11.95 20.76 -31.31
N VAL A 38 -11.79 22.06 -31.67
CA VAL A 38 -10.89 23.17 -31.22
C VAL A 38 -11.35 24.57 -31.74
N ASP A 39 -10.74 25.66 -31.24
CA ASP A 39 -10.79 27.09 -31.72
C ASP A 39 -12.16 27.83 -31.62
N THR A 40 -12.27 29.18 -31.67
CA THR A 40 -11.30 30.26 -32.03
C THR A 40 -11.47 31.55 -31.18
N LYS A 41 -10.35 32.27 -30.95
CA LYS A 41 -10.12 33.75 -30.90
C LYS A 41 -11.27 34.69 -30.43
N THR A 42 -11.04 35.72 -29.59
CA THR A 42 -10.20 36.91 -29.88
C THR A 42 -9.94 37.79 -28.63
N LYS A 43 -8.94 38.70 -28.68
CA LYS A 43 -8.45 39.61 -27.60
C LYS A 43 -9.43 40.71 -27.12
N VAL A 44 -9.29 41.14 -25.86
CA VAL A 44 -9.12 42.56 -25.39
C VAL A 44 -8.22 42.56 -24.12
N VAL A 45 -7.60 43.68 -23.75
CA VAL A 45 -6.70 43.84 -22.57
C VAL A 45 -7.26 44.86 -21.57
N ILE A 46 -7.23 44.55 -20.26
CA ILE A 46 -7.28 45.52 -19.15
C ILE A 46 -6.27 45.06 -18.07
N SER A 47 -5.62 46.02 -17.39
CA SER A 47 -4.62 45.78 -16.35
C SER A 47 -5.22 45.40 -14.99
N ALA A 48 -4.66 44.37 -14.36
CA ALA A 48 -4.86 44.00 -12.96
C ALA A 48 -3.50 43.66 -12.31
N PRO A 49 -3.32 43.75 -10.98
CA PRO A 49 -2.03 43.53 -10.33
C PRO A 49 -1.53 42.08 -10.48
N ILE A 50 -0.23 41.87 -10.26
CA ILE A 50 0.48 40.60 -10.47
C ILE A 50 -0.04 39.51 -9.54
N THR A 51 -1.07 38.79 -9.96
CA THR A 51 -1.35 37.44 -9.47
C THR A 51 -0.29 36.53 -10.09
N ALA A 52 0.66 36.05 -9.28
CA ALA A 52 1.60 35.06 -9.74
C ALA A 52 0.83 33.80 -10.13
N VAL A 53 0.75 33.51 -11.43
CA VAL A 53 0.27 32.21 -11.93
C VAL A 53 1.17 31.16 -11.26
N PRO A 54 0.62 30.21 -10.48
CA PRO A 54 1.45 29.23 -9.80
C PRO A 54 2.29 28.50 -10.83
N MET A 55 3.60 28.45 -10.59
CA MET A 55 4.54 27.81 -11.49
C MET A 55 4.16 26.33 -11.59
N ASN A 56 3.57 25.92 -12.72
CA ASN A 56 3.14 24.55 -12.99
C ASN A 56 4.33 23.61 -12.90
N THR A 57 4.58 23.10 -11.69
CA THR A 57 5.66 22.20 -11.32
C THR A 57 5.24 20.79 -11.72
N ARG A 58 5.16 20.61 -13.05
CA ARG A 58 4.85 19.34 -13.70
C ARG A 58 5.73 18.25 -13.09
N ILE A 59 5.08 17.29 -12.45
CA ILE A 59 5.76 16.23 -11.73
C ILE A 59 6.50 15.34 -12.72
N GLN A 60 7.72 14.98 -12.35
CA GLN A 60 8.62 14.12 -13.10
C GLN A 60 8.98 12.90 -12.27
N VAL A 61 9.40 11.84 -12.95
CA VAL A 61 9.91 10.62 -12.31
C VAL A 61 11.34 10.40 -12.76
N LYS A 62 12.21 10.08 -11.82
CA LYS A 62 13.53 9.49 -12.08
C LYS A 62 13.46 8.00 -11.74
N GLU A 63 14.15 7.16 -12.49
CA GLU A 63 14.26 5.73 -12.18
C GLU A 63 15.45 5.47 -11.25
N VAL A 64 15.23 4.72 -10.17
CA VAL A 64 16.28 3.97 -9.48
C VAL A 64 16.21 2.53 -9.96
N ILE A 65 17.28 2.05 -10.59
CA ILE A 65 17.36 0.66 -11.06
C ILE A 65 17.89 -0.21 -9.93
N LEU A 66 17.20 -1.31 -9.63
CA LEU A 66 17.71 -2.36 -8.75
C LEU A 66 18.02 -3.62 -9.58
N THR A 67 19.02 -4.39 -9.15
CA THR A 67 19.44 -5.63 -9.80
C THR A 67 19.74 -6.68 -8.76
N SER A 68 19.44 -7.96 -9.04
CA SER A 68 19.87 -9.04 -8.14
C SER A 68 21.40 -9.13 -8.06
N ASN A 69 21.91 -9.50 -6.88
CA ASN A 69 23.29 -9.96 -6.68
C ASN A 69 23.48 -11.44 -7.03
N THR A 70 22.38 -12.17 -7.31
CA THR A 70 22.37 -13.60 -7.62
C THR A 70 22.30 -13.84 -9.12
N LYS A 71 22.66 -15.06 -9.55
CA LYS A 71 22.32 -15.58 -10.89
C LYS A 71 21.01 -16.39 -10.92
N ASN A 72 20.34 -16.51 -9.77
CA ASN A 72 19.15 -17.36 -9.61
C ASN A 72 17.85 -16.55 -9.79
N LEU A 73 17.93 -15.22 -9.67
CA LEU A 73 16.85 -14.28 -9.96
C LEU A 73 17.27 -13.34 -11.10
N VAL A 74 16.46 -13.27 -12.16
CA VAL A 74 16.55 -12.27 -13.23
C VAL A 74 15.67 -11.07 -12.86
N THR A 75 16.19 -9.85 -12.97
CA THR A 75 15.51 -8.64 -12.46
C THR A 75 15.34 -7.56 -13.51
N ASN A 76 14.12 -7.02 -13.61
CA ASN A 76 13.78 -5.80 -14.37
C ASN A 76 13.07 -4.83 -13.41
N ILE A 77 13.84 -4.15 -12.56
CA ILE A 77 13.31 -3.33 -11.46
C ILE A 77 13.62 -1.84 -11.73
N LYS A 78 12.57 -1.09 -12.04
CA LYS A 78 12.55 0.35 -12.28
C LYS A 78 11.71 1.01 -11.19
N VAL A 79 12.37 1.44 -10.12
CA VAL A 79 11.72 2.09 -8.98
C VAL A 79 11.48 3.57 -9.32
N PRO A 80 10.24 4.07 -9.32
CA PRO A 80 9.99 5.49 -9.54
C PRO A 80 10.40 6.32 -8.32
N GLN A 81 11.03 7.46 -8.58
CA GLN A 81 11.32 8.49 -7.59
C GLN A 81 10.73 9.82 -8.10
N ILE A 82 9.75 10.33 -7.37
CA ILE A 82 8.99 11.53 -7.68
C ILE A 82 9.86 12.77 -7.47
N VAL A 83 9.81 13.69 -8.44
CA VAL A 83 10.51 14.98 -8.43
C VAL A 83 9.55 16.07 -8.89
N GLY A 84 9.43 17.14 -8.09
CA GLY A 84 8.65 18.33 -8.46
C GLY A 84 7.46 18.63 -7.56
N MET A 85 7.23 17.85 -6.50
CA MET A 85 6.20 18.18 -5.52
C MET A 85 6.53 19.48 -4.77
N LEU A 86 5.52 20.20 -4.30
CA LEU A 86 5.66 21.40 -3.48
C LEU A 86 6.10 21.00 -2.06
N ASP A 87 5.31 20.16 -1.39
CA ASP A 87 5.70 19.48 -0.15
C ASP A 87 6.89 18.53 -0.39
N LYS A 88 8.07 18.94 0.10
CA LYS A 88 9.30 18.14 -0.03
C LYS A 88 9.34 16.96 0.94
N LYS A 89 8.74 17.10 2.12
CA LYS A 89 8.76 16.06 3.16
C LYS A 89 7.90 14.88 2.71
N TYR A 90 6.70 15.15 2.18
CA TYR A 90 5.85 14.11 1.59
C TYR A 90 6.54 13.44 0.40
N GLN A 91 7.20 14.22 -0.48
CA GLN A 91 7.93 13.69 -1.63
C GLN A 91 9.04 12.70 -1.20
N GLU A 92 9.85 13.07 -0.21
CA GLU A 92 10.91 12.22 0.36
C GLU A 92 10.32 10.95 0.99
N GLN A 93 9.33 11.09 1.88
CA GLN A 93 8.69 9.94 2.54
C GLN A 93 8.01 8.97 1.56
N MET A 94 7.35 9.48 0.51
CA MET A 94 6.73 8.64 -0.53
C MET A 94 7.79 7.92 -1.37
N ASN A 95 8.89 8.60 -1.73
CA ASN A 95 10.01 8.01 -2.46
C ASN A 95 10.69 6.89 -1.64
N ASP A 96 10.87 7.11 -0.33
CA ASP A 96 11.44 6.12 0.60
C ASP A 96 10.53 4.89 0.75
N ILE A 97 9.21 5.08 0.83
CA ILE A 97 8.22 3.97 0.89
C ILE A 97 8.28 3.12 -0.38
N ILE A 98 8.23 3.76 -1.55
CA ILE A 98 8.27 3.07 -2.86
C ILE A 98 9.59 2.28 -3.02
N LEU A 99 10.72 2.89 -2.67
CA LEU A 99 12.04 2.23 -2.72
C LEU A 99 12.15 1.10 -1.71
N SER A 100 11.66 1.29 -0.48
CA SER A 100 11.62 0.26 0.56
C SER A 100 10.78 -0.95 0.17
N HIS A 101 9.65 -0.73 -0.52
CA HIS A 101 8.82 -1.81 -1.06
C HIS A 101 9.58 -2.62 -2.12
N ALA A 102 10.21 -1.94 -3.09
CA ALA A 102 10.97 -2.63 -4.14
C ALA A 102 12.21 -3.37 -3.61
N GLN A 103 12.89 -2.84 -2.60
CA GLN A 103 14.01 -3.51 -1.93
C GLN A 103 13.57 -4.73 -1.12
N LYS A 104 12.42 -4.67 -0.43
CA LYS A 104 11.83 -5.82 0.28
C LYS A 104 11.41 -6.92 -0.69
N ASP A 105 10.71 -6.57 -1.77
CA ASP A 105 10.33 -7.51 -2.83
C ASP A 105 11.58 -8.20 -3.41
N LEU A 106 12.63 -7.43 -3.74
CA LEU A 106 13.89 -8.00 -4.23
C LEU A 106 14.51 -8.98 -3.23
N ALA A 107 14.65 -8.61 -1.96
CA ALA A 107 15.26 -9.49 -0.94
C ALA A 107 14.47 -10.79 -0.72
N ILE A 108 13.14 -10.74 -0.81
CA ILE A 108 12.27 -11.94 -0.73
C ILE A 108 12.51 -12.83 -1.96
N TRP A 109 12.44 -12.28 -3.17
CA TRP A 109 12.63 -13.05 -4.40
C TRP A 109 14.05 -13.60 -4.55
N GLU A 110 15.07 -12.91 -4.05
CA GLU A 110 16.45 -13.44 -4.00
C GLU A 110 16.57 -14.65 -3.07
N LYS A 111 15.95 -14.58 -1.88
CA LYS A 111 15.91 -15.71 -0.94
C LYS A 111 15.20 -16.91 -1.57
N ASP A 112 13.99 -16.71 -2.07
CA ASP A 112 13.14 -17.79 -2.55
C ASP A 112 13.68 -18.42 -3.84
N ALA A 113 14.33 -17.63 -4.72
CA ALA A 113 15.05 -18.15 -5.89
C ALA A 113 16.30 -18.97 -5.50
N ASN A 114 17.05 -18.53 -4.48
CA ASN A 114 18.20 -19.28 -3.97
C ASN A 114 17.79 -20.60 -3.31
N GLU A 115 16.72 -20.60 -2.52
CA GLU A 115 16.18 -21.81 -1.89
C GLU A 115 15.68 -22.79 -2.95
N ALA A 116 14.90 -22.34 -3.94
CA ALA A 116 14.45 -23.15 -5.07
C ALA A 116 15.61 -23.73 -5.91
N ALA A 117 16.68 -22.96 -6.15
CA ALA A 117 17.87 -23.44 -6.84
C ALA A 117 18.60 -24.56 -6.08
N VAL A 118 18.62 -24.47 -4.74
CA VAL A 118 19.17 -25.52 -3.87
C VAL A 118 18.28 -26.76 -3.87
N GLU A 119 16.96 -26.62 -3.87
CA GLU A 119 16.01 -27.74 -3.91
C GLU A 119 16.00 -28.46 -5.27
N ALA A 120 15.94 -27.74 -6.38
CA ALA A 120 16.05 -28.32 -7.72
C ALA A 120 17.34 -29.14 -7.86
N LYS A 121 18.48 -28.61 -7.40
CA LYS A 121 19.77 -29.34 -7.39
C LYS A 121 19.75 -30.60 -6.52
N LYS A 122 19.09 -30.57 -5.35
CA LYS A 122 18.92 -31.77 -4.48
C LYS A 122 18.04 -32.84 -5.16
N ALA A 123 17.01 -32.42 -5.89
CA ALA A 123 16.07 -33.29 -6.59
C ALA A 123 16.56 -33.78 -7.97
N GLY A 124 17.70 -33.29 -8.45
CA GLY A 124 18.27 -33.65 -9.75
C GLY A 124 17.68 -32.90 -10.95
N TYR A 125 16.91 -31.83 -10.72
CA TYR A 125 16.32 -31.01 -11.78
C TYR A 125 17.22 -29.83 -12.17
N GLU A 126 17.13 -29.44 -13.44
CA GLU A 126 17.70 -28.17 -13.92
C GLU A 126 16.91 -26.99 -13.34
N TYR A 127 17.56 -26.14 -12.55
CA TYR A 127 16.94 -24.92 -12.06
C TYR A 127 16.86 -23.87 -13.16
N ARG A 128 15.64 -23.39 -13.43
CA ARG A 128 15.40 -22.21 -14.27
C ARG A 128 15.27 -20.98 -13.35
N PRO A 129 16.06 -19.91 -13.58
CA PRO A 129 15.97 -18.69 -12.80
C PRO A 129 14.53 -18.17 -12.68
N TYR A 130 14.19 -17.69 -11.49
CA TYR A 130 12.98 -16.91 -11.30
C TYR A 130 13.16 -15.51 -11.91
N GLU A 131 12.05 -14.83 -12.19
CA GLU A 131 12.06 -13.44 -12.66
C GLU A 131 11.38 -12.55 -11.61
N LEU A 132 11.86 -11.32 -11.42
CA LEU A 132 11.18 -10.23 -10.72
C LEU A 132 11.19 -8.96 -11.58
N THR A 133 10.00 -8.54 -12.01
CA THR A 133 9.78 -7.27 -12.70
C THR A 133 9.04 -6.31 -11.77
N ILE A 134 9.58 -5.10 -11.60
CA ILE A 134 8.90 -4.00 -10.92
C ILE A 134 8.97 -2.78 -11.84
N VAL A 135 7.81 -2.29 -12.26
CA VAL A 135 7.67 -1.17 -13.21
C VAL A 135 6.57 -0.22 -12.76
N TYR A 136 6.47 0.95 -13.38
CA TYR A 136 5.51 1.98 -13.01
C TYR A 136 4.87 2.67 -14.21
N SER A 137 3.75 3.35 -13.95
CA SER A 137 3.10 4.27 -14.88
C SER A 137 2.73 5.56 -14.13
N LEU A 138 3.25 6.70 -14.57
CA LEU A 138 2.77 8.01 -14.12
C LEU A 138 1.53 8.36 -14.94
N LYS A 139 0.35 8.13 -14.35
CA LYS A 139 -0.95 8.32 -14.99
C LYS A 139 -1.35 9.80 -15.03
N GLU A 140 -1.09 10.54 -13.96
CA GLU A 140 -1.27 12.00 -13.89
C GLU A 140 -0.08 12.69 -13.21
N ASN A 141 0.26 13.89 -13.68
CA ASN A 141 1.51 14.59 -13.32
C ASN A 141 1.31 16.04 -12.80
N GLY A 142 0.09 16.38 -12.40
CA GLY A 142 -0.31 17.71 -11.93
C GLY A 142 -0.86 18.65 -13.01
N THR A 143 -0.76 18.33 -14.31
CA THR A 143 -1.31 19.17 -15.40
C THR A 143 -2.63 18.69 -15.99
N GLY A 144 -3.19 17.56 -15.51
CA GLY A 144 -4.47 17.03 -15.97
C GLY A 144 -5.69 17.69 -15.31
N ASN A 145 -6.84 17.02 -15.39
CA ASN A 145 -8.03 17.35 -14.62
C ASN A 145 -8.24 16.27 -13.54
N PRO A 146 -8.30 16.61 -12.23
CA PRO A 146 -8.05 17.93 -11.65
C PRO A 146 -6.59 18.38 -11.70
N SER A 147 -6.41 19.70 -11.71
CA SER A 147 -5.09 20.33 -11.63
C SER A 147 -4.40 20.01 -10.30
N ASN A 148 -3.06 19.98 -10.34
CA ASN A 148 -2.19 19.61 -9.23
C ASN A 148 -2.34 18.16 -8.72
N LEU A 149 -3.16 17.31 -9.32
CA LEU A 149 -3.22 15.89 -8.93
C LEU A 149 -2.08 15.08 -9.59
N MET A 150 -1.33 14.36 -8.76
CA MET A 150 -0.44 13.27 -9.18
C MET A 150 -1.18 11.94 -9.06
N SER A 151 -0.99 11.05 -10.03
CA SER A 151 -1.38 9.65 -9.92
C SER A 151 -0.28 8.75 -10.48
N LEU A 152 0.18 7.81 -9.65
CA LEU A 152 1.23 6.84 -9.96
C LEU A 152 0.73 5.43 -9.66
N VAL A 153 0.93 4.52 -10.61
CA VAL A 153 0.74 3.08 -10.47
C VAL A 153 2.11 2.41 -10.43
N VAL A 154 2.33 1.49 -9.49
CA VAL A 154 3.53 0.64 -9.43
C VAL A 154 3.10 -0.82 -9.45
N THR A 155 3.62 -1.59 -10.39
CA THR A 155 3.32 -3.01 -10.59
C THR A 155 4.54 -3.85 -10.28
N SER A 156 4.44 -4.71 -9.26
CA SER A 156 5.43 -5.71 -8.89
C SER A 156 4.93 -7.11 -9.26
N GLN A 157 5.69 -7.84 -10.06
CA GLN A 157 5.37 -9.20 -10.49
C GLN A 157 6.64 -10.06 -10.54
N GLY A 158 6.66 -11.12 -9.74
CA GLY A 158 7.59 -12.21 -9.95
C GLY A 158 6.98 -13.37 -10.73
N ALA A 159 7.84 -14.21 -11.33
CA ALA A 159 7.44 -15.37 -12.11
C ALA A 159 8.38 -16.56 -11.88
N THR A 160 7.81 -17.76 -11.84
CA THR A 160 8.48 -19.05 -11.56
C THR A 160 8.30 -20.06 -12.71
N GLY A 161 8.08 -19.56 -13.93
CA GLY A 161 7.77 -20.39 -15.12
C GLY A 161 6.27 -20.59 -15.40
N GLY A 162 5.39 -19.81 -14.77
CA GLY A 162 3.95 -19.84 -14.97
C GLY A 162 3.31 -18.44 -14.94
N THR A 163 1.97 -18.37 -14.94
CA THR A 163 1.25 -17.08 -14.91
C THR A 163 1.39 -16.39 -13.56
N GLY A 164 2.24 -15.37 -13.47
CA GLY A 164 2.39 -14.54 -12.28
C GLY A 164 1.10 -13.82 -11.83
N MET A 165 1.07 -13.43 -10.57
CA MET A 165 0.00 -12.63 -9.96
C MET A 165 0.57 -11.27 -9.54
N PRO A 166 0.37 -10.20 -10.34
CA PRO A 166 0.97 -8.90 -10.09
C PRO A 166 0.32 -8.20 -8.88
N ARG A 167 1.17 -7.69 -7.98
CA ARG A 167 0.80 -6.71 -6.94
C ARG A 167 0.81 -5.33 -7.57
N VAL A 168 -0.28 -4.57 -7.39
CA VAL A 168 -0.39 -3.20 -7.91
C VAL A 168 -0.64 -2.23 -6.76
N ASP A 169 0.29 -1.32 -6.57
CA ASP A 169 0.22 -0.21 -5.62
C ASP A 169 -0.20 1.07 -6.34
N THR A 170 -1.04 1.87 -5.69
CA THR A 170 -1.50 3.17 -6.20
C THR A 170 -1.19 4.31 -5.24
N TYR A 171 -0.70 5.42 -5.80
CA TYR A 171 -0.32 6.62 -5.08
C TYR A 171 -0.97 7.85 -5.74
N ASN A 172 -2.01 8.39 -5.11
CA ASN A 172 -2.76 9.56 -5.57
C ASN A 172 -2.61 10.71 -4.59
N VAL A 173 -2.16 11.88 -5.07
CA VAL A 173 -1.78 13.01 -4.20
C VAL A 173 -2.15 14.34 -4.85
N PHE A 174 -2.83 15.23 -4.13
CA PHE A 174 -2.90 16.64 -4.50
C PHE A 174 -1.59 17.32 -4.10
N ASN A 175 -0.83 17.76 -5.11
CA ASN A 175 0.43 18.48 -4.98
C ASN A 175 0.18 19.94 -4.54
N LYS A 176 -0.01 20.12 -3.23
CA LYS A 176 -0.18 21.41 -2.53
C LYS A 176 1.05 21.66 -1.63
N GLU A 177 1.14 22.85 -1.02
CA GLU A 177 2.22 23.19 -0.06
C GLU A 177 2.29 22.21 1.13
N GLU A 178 1.13 21.76 1.62
CA GLU A 178 0.96 20.56 2.45
C GLU A 178 0.28 19.50 1.58
N ALA A 179 0.96 18.38 1.29
CA ALA A 179 0.45 17.40 0.33
C ALA A 179 -0.68 16.54 0.91
N GLN A 180 -1.79 16.48 0.18
CA GLN A 180 -2.99 15.72 0.57
C GLN A 180 -3.08 14.41 -0.22
N ARG A 181 -3.07 13.28 0.48
CA ARG A 181 -3.46 11.97 -0.06
C ARG A 181 -4.90 12.04 -0.58
N VAL A 182 -5.14 11.54 -1.80
CA VAL A 182 -6.48 11.49 -2.41
C VAL A 182 -7.15 10.16 -2.07
N THR A 183 -8.37 10.21 -1.56
CA THR A 183 -9.27 9.05 -1.37
C THR A 183 -10.35 9.02 -2.45
N LEU A 184 -11.06 7.89 -2.62
CA LEU A 184 -12.22 7.84 -3.50
C LEU A 184 -13.32 8.83 -3.09
N SER A 185 -13.46 9.13 -1.80
CA SER A 185 -14.47 10.11 -1.33
C SER A 185 -14.16 11.55 -1.79
N ASP A 186 -12.88 11.90 -1.98
CA ASP A 186 -12.48 13.23 -2.44
C ASP A 186 -12.81 13.46 -3.92
N VAL A 187 -12.86 12.39 -4.73
CA VAL A 187 -13.02 12.45 -6.20
C VAL A 187 -14.39 11.98 -6.71
N LEU A 188 -15.13 11.18 -5.95
CA LEU A 188 -16.47 10.70 -6.31
C LEU A 188 -17.58 11.20 -5.36
N GLY A 189 -17.25 11.77 -4.21
CA GLY A 189 -18.20 12.20 -3.17
C GLY A 189 -18.38 11.17 -2.04
N ASP A 190 -19.16 11.52 -1.01
CA ASP A 190 -19.35 10.66 0.17
C ASP A 190 -20.07 9.33 -0.15
N ASP A 191 -20.87 9.31 -1.21
CA ASP A 191 -21.60 8.15 -1.77
C ASP A 191 -20.75 7.33 -2.79
N PHE A 192 -19.41 7.42 -2.71
CA PHE A 192 -18.52 6.74 -3.66
C PHE A 192 -18.72 5.23 -3.70
N LYS A 193 -19.07 4.59 -2.58
CA LYS A 193 -19.29 3.13 -2.54
C LYS A 193 -20.54 2.74 -3.28
N GLU A 194 -21.62 3.47 -3.08
CA GLU A 194 -22.91 3.27 -3.74
C GLU A 194 -22.74 3.47 -5.26
N LYS A 195 -22.06 4.54 -5.67
CA LYS A 195 -21.71 4.83 -7.08
C LYS A 195 -20.88 3.72 -7.71
N VAL A 196 -19.77 3.34 -7.08
CA VAL A 196 -18.86 2.31 -7.61
C VAL A 196 -19.56 0.96 -7.65
N ASN A 197 -20.17 0.52 -6.55
CA ASN A 197 -20.91 -0.75 -6.47
C ASN A 197 -22.09 -0.82 -7.47
N ALA A 198 -22.76 0.29 -7.80
CA ALA A 198 -23.80 0.31 -8.82
C ALA A 198 -23.22 0.15 -10.23
N GLY A 199 -22.16 0.90 -10.56
CA GLY A 199 -21.42 0.76 -11.82
C GLY A 199 -20.87 -0.65 -12.03
N VAL A 200 -20.42 -1.29 -10.94
CA VAL A 200 -20.04 -2.71 -10.92
C VAL A 200 -21.12 -3.60 -11.51
N PHE A 201 -22.25 -3.73 -10.81
CA PHE A 201 -23.18 -4.82 -11.05
C PHE A 201 -23.80 -4.66 -12.44
N ALA A 202 -23.98 -3.44 -12.92
CA ALA A 202 -24.40 -3.14 -14.29
C ALA A 202 -23.46 -3.76 -15.35
N LYS A 203 -22.13 -3.63 -15.19
CA LYS A 203 -21.16 -4.06 -16.20
C LYS A 203 -20.76 -5.54 -16.05
N ILE A 204 -20.80 -6.13 -14.84
CA ILE A 204 -20.76 -7.59 -14.65
C ILE A 204 -21.91 -8.21 -15.45
N LYS A 205 -23.14 -7.78 -15.13
CA LYS A 205 -24.38 -8.32 -15.69
C LYS A 205 -24.52 -8.13 -17.19
N ALA A 206 -23.81 -7.16 -17.77
CA ALA A 206 -23.76 -6.95 -19.21
C ALA A 206 -22.81 -7.90 -19.96
N ASN A 207 -21.85 -8.56 -19.26
CA ASN A 207 -20.82 -9.43 -19.86
C ASN A 207 -20.47 -10.60 -18.90
N PRO A 208 -21.44 -11.37 -18.38
CA PRO A 208 -21.22 -12.28 -17.26
C PRO A 208 -20.21 -13.39 -17.57
N GLU A 209 -20.04 -13.78 -18.83
CA GLU A 209 -19.05 -14.76 -19.30
C GLU A 209 -17.58 -14.32 -19.07
N ASN A 210 -17.33 -13.02 -18.85
CA ASN A 210 -16.00 -12.47 -18.58
C ASN A 210 -15.69 -12.35 -17.07
N TYR A 211 -16.64 -12.67 -16.19
CA TYR A 211 -16.60 -12.31 -14.77
C TYR A 211 -17.16 -13.41 -13.84
N PHE A 212 -16.72 -13.39 -12.59
CA PHE A 212 -17.22 -14.23 -11.51
C PHE A 212 -18.24 -13.39 -10.71
N GLU A 213 -19.49 -13.33 -11.17
CA GLU A 213 -20.54 -12.50 -10.57
C GLU A 213 -20.70 -12.75 -9.07
N GLU A 214 -20.61 -14.01 -8.64
CA GLU A 214 -20.70 -14.38 -7.23
C GLU A 214 -19.54 -13.87 -6.37
N GLU A 215 -18.34 -13.62 -6.91
CA GLU A 215 -17.18 -13.21 -6.11
C GLU A 215 -17.18 -11.71 -5.76
N PHE A 216 -17.99 -10.88 -6.44
CA PHE A 216 -18.07 -9.47 -6.06
C PHE A 216 -18.98 -9.23 -4.85
N LYS A 217 -18.41 -8.63 -3.79
CA LYS A 217 -19.10 -8.34 -2.51
C LYS A 217 -19.14 -6.86 -2.12
N GLY A 218 -18.75 -5.93 -3.00
CA GLY A 218 -18.60 -4.49 -2.72
C GLY A 218 -17.13 -4.04 -2.66
N ILE A 219 -16.84 -2.76 -2.96
CA ILE A 219 -15.51 -2.18 -2.70
C ILE A 219 -15.23 -1.98 -1.21
N SER A 220 -13.94 -1.96 -0.86
CA SER A 220 -13.45 -1.49 0.44
C SER A 220 -13.43 0.05 0.53
N GLU A 221 -13.19 0.58 1.74
CA GLU A 221 -12.92 2.03 1.95
C GLU A 221 -11.62 2.44 1.24
N GLU A 222 -10.55 1.68 1.51
CA GLU A 222 -9.21 1.89 0.98
C GLU A 222 -9.03 1.08 -0.31
N GLN A 223 -9.95 1.25 -1.24
CA GLN A 223 -9.88 0.56 -2.52
C GLN A 223 -8.83 1.20 -3.42
N GLY A 224 -7.98 0.38 -4.04
CA GLY A 224 -6.96 0.86 -4.97
C GLY A 224 -7.57 1.44 -6.25
N PHE A 225 -7.08 2.61 -6.64
CA PHE A 225 -7.53 3.35 -7.82
C PHE A 225 -6.39 4.24 -8.33
N TYR A 226 -6.42 4.64 -9.59
CA TYR A 226 -5.62 5.75 -10.11
C TYR A 226 -6.53 6.79 -10.78
N ILE A 227 -5.98 7.96 -11.11
CA ILE A 227 -6.64 8.94 -11.98
C ILE A 227 -5.92 8.93 -13.32
N GLU A 228 -6.66 8.94 -14.43
CA GLU A 228 -6.12 9.07 -15.78
C GLU A 228 -7.13 9.80 -16.66
N LYS A 229 -6.71 10.86 -17.38
CA LYS A 229 -7.54 11.57 -18.39
C LYS A 229 -8.83 12.19 -17.82
N GLY A 230 -8.90 12.43 -16.52
CA GLY A 230 -10.10 12.94 -15.83
C GLY A 230 -11.10 11.87 -15.35
N GLU A 231 -10.76 10.59 -15.46
CA GLU A 231 -11.53 9.48 -14.90
C GLU A 231 -10.85 8.90 -13.65
N VAL A 232 -11.65 8.52 -12.65
CA VAL A 232 -11.26 7.69 -11.51
C VAL A 232 -11.25 6.23 -11.96
N VAL A 233 -10.08 5.65 -12.18
CA VAL A 233 -9.95 4.24 -12.55
C VAL A 233 -9.69 3.42 -11.29
N VAL A 234 -10.76 2.88 -10.72
CA VAL A 234 -10.66 1.85 -9.68
C VAL A 234 -10.05 0.60 -10.33
N LEU A 235 -9.18 -0.11 -9.63
CA LEU A 235 -8.43 -1.24 -10.20
C LEU A 235 -8.22 -2.35 -9.19
N PHE A 236 -7.95 -3.56 -9.68
CA PHE A 236 -8.03 -4.73 -8.82
C PHE A 236 -7.19 -5.94 -9.26
N PRO A 237 -6.93 -6.92 -8.36
CA PRO A 237 -6.13 -8.09 -8.67
C PRO A 237 -6.73 -8.97 -9.76
N LYS A 238 -5.85 -9.45 -10.63
CA LYS A 238 -6.03 -10.67 -11.42
C LYS A 238 -6.66 -11.80 -10.61
N TYR A 239 -7.50 -12.62 -11.25
CA TYR A 239 -8.28 -13.73 -10.66
C TYR A 239 -9.41 -13.36 -9.70
N SER A 240 -9.48 -12.13 -9.15
CA SER A 240 -10.33 -11.92 -7.96
C SER A 240 -11.84 -11.74 -8.20
N ILE A 241 -12.28 -11.37 -9.41
CA ILE A 241 -13.64 -11.65 -9.95
C ILE A 241 -13.61 -11.89 -11.47
N ALA A 242 -12.45 -12.22 -12.05
CA ALA A 242 -12.31 -12.37 -13.50
C ALA A 242 -11.24 -13.42 -13.82
N PRO A 243 -11.38 -14.22 -14.89
CA PRO A 243 -10.33 -15.12 -15.34
C PRO A 243 -8.99 -14.39 -15.55
N GLY A 244 -7.88 -15.10 -15.38
CA GLY A 244 -6.53 -14.50 -15.49
C GLY A 244 -6.17 -13.92 -16.87
N SER A 245 -6.97 -14.22 -17.90
CA SER A 245 -6.92 -13.60 -19.23
C SER A 245 -7.39 -12.14 -19.23
N SER A 246 -8.27 -11.76 -18.31
CA SER A 246 -8.80 -10.39 -18.15
C SER A 246 -7.82 -9.45 -17.44
N GLY A 247 -6.58 -9.89 -17.19
CA GLY A 247 -5.54 -9.11 -16.54
C GLY A 247 -5.91 -8.69 -15.12
N ASN A 248 -5.56 -7.46 -14.76
CA ASN A 248 -6.12 -6.74 -13.61
C ASN A 248 -7.33 -5.95 -14.13
N PRO A 249 -8.56 -6.24 -13.70
CA PRO A 249 -9.73 -5.52 -14.19
C PRO A 249 -9.68 -4.03 -13.77
N GLU A 250 -9.85 -3.12 -14.74
CA GLU A 250 -9.66 -1.66 -14.59
C GLU A 250 -10.90 -0.87 -15.01
N PHE A 251 -11.28 0.11 -14.19
CA PHE A 251 -12.69 0.40 -13.95
C PHE A 251 -12.96 1.88 -13.61
N HIS A 252 -13.23 2.61 -14.69
CA HIS A 252 -13.33 4.06 -14.82
C HIS A 252 -14.67 4.64 -14.33
N PHE A 253 -14.64 5.83 -13.71
CA PHE A 253 -15.80 6.66 -13.37
C PHE A 253 -15.47 8.15 -13.60
N SER A 254 -16.43 8.97 -14.00
CA SER A 254 -16.25 10.42 -14.05
C SER A 254 -15.95 11.02 -12.68
N ILE A 255 -14.97 11.91 -12.59
CA ILE A 255 -14.71 12.72 -11.39
C ILE A 255 -15.89 13.67 -11.14
N ALA A 256 -16.23 13.91 -9.86
CA ALA A 256 -17.31 14.81 -9.49
C ALA A 256 -17.01 16.28 -9.83
N ASP A 257 -17.96 16.99 -10.45
CA ASP A 257 -17.81 18.39 -10.91
C ASP A 257 -17.38 19.35 -9.81
N ASN A 258 -17.84 19.09 -8.58
CA ASN A 258 -17.50 19.87 -7.38
C ASN A 258 -16.57 19.06 -6.48
N LEU A 259 -15.31 18.90 -6.93
CA LEU A 259 -14.24 18.47 -6.05
C LEU A 259 -14.16 19.40 -4.84
N ASN A 260 -14.37 18.85 -3.65
CA ASN A 260 -14.25 19.57 -2.38
C ASN A 260 -13.05 19.04 -1.61
N PRO A 261 -11.80 19.37 -2.03
CA PRO A 261 -10.58 18.92 -1.36
C PRO A 261 -10.30 19.77 -0.10
N ASN A 262 -11.36 20.17 0.61
CA ASN A 262 -11.25 20.61 1.99
C ASN A 262 -10.66 19.46 2.81
N PRO A 263 -9.72 19.74 3.72
CA PRO A 263 -9.39 18.77 4.76
C PRO A 263 -10.64 18.49 5.60
N LYS A 264 -11.31 17.36 5.34
CA LYS A 264 -12.12 16.71 6.38
C LYS A 264 -11.18 16.62 7.59
N PRO A 265 -11.55 17.16 8.77
CA PRO A 265 -10.64 17.19 9.91
C PRO A 265 -10.07 15.80 10.13
N VAL A 266 -8.74 15.71 10.33
CA VAL A 266 -8.11 14.46 10.74
C VAL A 266 -8.68 14.14 12.12
N VAL A 267 -9.76 13.36 12.15
CA VAL A 267 -10.39 12.86 13.37
C VAL A 267 -9.25 12.22 14.14
N PRO A 268 -8.93 12.68 15.37
CA PRO A 268 -7.72 12.24 16.04
C PRO A 268 -7.75 10.74 16.30
N THR A 269 -7.18 9.99 15.36
CA THR A 269 -6.57 8.70 15.63
C THR A 269 -5.46 9.04 16.61
N GLN A 270 -5.78 8.89 17.89
CA GLN A 270 -4.94 9.32 19.03
C GLN A 270 -3.49 8.97 18.75
N GLU A 271 -2.54 9.82 19.15
CA GLU A 271 -1.11 9.63 18.84
C GLU A 271 -0.61 8.26 19.31
N VAL A 272 -0.73 7.28 18.42
CA VAL A 272 -0.26 5.94 18.66
C VAL A 272 1.25 6.00 18.56
N SER A 273 1.89 5.88 19.72
CA SER A 273 3.33 5.65 19.81
C SER A 273 3.75 4.55 18.82
N SER A 274 4.61 4.90 17.87
CA SER A 274 5.29 3.94 16.98
C SER A 274 6.27 3.01 17.73
N GLN A 275 6.35 3.18 19.05
CA GLN A 275 7.24 2.47 19.96
C GLN A 275 6.43 1.73 21.03
N LEU A 276 6.71 0.44 21.23
CA LEU A 276 6.15 -0.32 22.34
C LEU A 276 7.00 -0.08 23.59
N ASP A 277 6.37 0.42 24.66
CA ASP A 277 6.97 0.45 25.99
C ASP A 277 6.76 -0.88 26.72
N LEU A 278 7.85 -1.53 27.08
CA LEU A 278 7.84 -2.80 27.80
C LEU A 278 7.63 -2.64 29.32
N HIS A 279 7.78 -1.43 29.89
CA HIS A 279 7.52 -1.19 31.31
C HIS A 279 6.03 -1.16 31.65
N THR A 280 5.18 -0.75 30.69
CA THR A 280 3.71 -0.72 30.84
C THR A 280 2.99 -1.93 30.21
N THR A 281 3.71 -2.81 29.51
CA THR A 281 3.15 -3.97 28.81
C THR A 281 3.47 -5.28 29.55
N ALA A 282 2.46 -6.11 29.82
CA ALA A 282 2.68 -7.37 30.54
C ALA A 282 3.54 -8.36 29.70
N THR A 283 4.70 -8.73 30.24
CA THR A 283 5.69 -9.62 29.59
C THR A 283 6.13 -10.77 30.51
N PHE A 284 6.63 -11.87 29.93
CA PHE A 284 7.39 -12.90 30.65
C PHE A 284 8.26 -13.73 29.70
N LYS A 285 9.31 -14.40 30.20
CA LYS A 285 10.09 -15.37 29.41
C LYS A 285 9.45 -16.77 29.53
N ASN A 286 9.21 -17.44 28.40
CA ASN A 286 8.65 -18.80 28.38
C ASN A 286 9.71 -19.86 28.75
N ALA A 287 9.31 -21.14 28.80
CA ALA A 287 10.21 -22.25 29.15
C ALA A 287 11.37 -22.51 28.15
N LYS A 288 11.35 -21.88 26.97
CA LYS A 288 12.46 -21.86 25.99
C LYS A 288 13.30 -20.58 26.05
N GLY A 289 13.01 -19.66 26.98
CA GLY A 289 13.66 -18.36 27.10
C GLY A 289 13.08 -17.25 26.22
N THR A 290 12.17 -17.54 25.28
CA THR A 290 11.56 -16.53 24.41
C THR A 290 10.81 -15.49 25.23
N ALA A 291 11.05 -14.21 24.97
CA ALA A 291 10.25 -13.12 25.53
C ALA A 291 8.85 -13.13 24.90
N MET A 292 7.84 -13.26 25.76
CA MET A 292 6.42 -13.26 25.39
C MET A 292 5.76 -11.99 25.92
N VAL A 293 4.87 -11.39 25.13
CA VAL A 293 4.23 -10.10 25.38
C VAL A 293 2.70 -10.20 25.22
N SER A 294 1.96 -9.51 26.08
CA SER A 294 0.50 -9.52 26.11
C SER A 294 -0.09 -8.90 24.85
N LEU A 295 -0.79 -9.72 24.07
CA LEU A 295 -1.35 -9.32 22.77
C LEU A 295 -2.41 -8.22 22.90
N ARG A 296 -3.17 -8.21 24.00
CA ARG A 296 -4.19 -7.19 24.27
C ARG A 296 -3.56 -5.82 24.55
N ASP A 297 -2.48 -5.80 25.31
CA ASP A 297 -1.82 -4.56 25.73
C ASP A 297 -1.02 -3.96 24.57
N VAL A 298 -0.38 -4.82 23.76
CA VAL A 298 0.18 -4.46 22.44
C VAL A 298 -0.90 -3.90 21.51
N ALA A 299 -2.03 -4.61 21.32
CA ALA A 299 -3.11 -4.13 20.46
C ALA A 299 -3.63 -2.76 20.91
N LYS A 300 -3.89 -2.59 22.22
CA LYS A 300 -4.36 -1.34 22.82
C LYS A 300 -3.34 -0.20 22.64
N GLY A 301 -2.08 -0.43 23.01
CA GLY A 301 -1.00 0.56 22.89
C GLY A 301 -0.72 0.97 21.44
N LEU A 302 -0.99 0.08 20.49
CA LEU A 302 -0.81 0.32 19.06
C LEU A 302 -2.09 0.73 18.31
N GLY A 303 -3.22 0.91 19.01
CA GLY A 303 -4.49 1.31 18.39
C GLY A 303 -5.04 0.29 17.38
N TYR A 304 -4.85 -1.01 17.63
CA TYR A 304 -5.51 -2.09 16.90
C TYR A 304 -6.78 -2.54 17.64
N GLU A 305 -7.87 -2.71 16.89
CA GLU A 305 -9.03 -3.48 17.34
C GLU A 305 -8.62 -4.95 17.49
N ILE A 306 -9.16 -5.64 18.50
CA ILE A 306 -8.90 -7.08 18.73
C ILE A 306 -10.21 -7.86 18.87
N LYS A 307 -10.39 -8.91 18.07
CA LYS A 307 -11.56 -9.79 18.04
C LYS A 307 -11.13 -11.21 18.37
N TRP A 308 -11.72 -11.79 19.42
CA TRP A 308 -11.46 -13.16 19.83
C TRP A 308 -12.46 -14.14 19.19
N ASN A 309 -11.96 -15.24 18.66
CA ASN A 309 -12.76 -16.38 18.20
C ASN A 309 -12.51 -17.59 19.12
N GLN A 310 -13.53 -17.94 19.90
CA GLN A 310 -13.49 -19.04 20.86
C GLN A 310 -13.39 -20.43 20.21
N ALA A 311 -13.97 -20.61 19.02
CA ALA A 311 -14.03 -21.90 18.33
C ALA A 311 -12.67 -22.27 17.71
N THR A 312 -12.00 -21.30 17.07
CA THR A 312 -10.65 -21.47 16.51
C THR A 312 -9.53 -21.20 17.51
N ARG A 313 -9.85 -20.68 18.70
CA ARG A 313 -8.90 -20.19 19.71
C ARG A 313 -7.89 -19.20 19.11
N SER A 314 -8.39 -18.26 18.30
CA SER A 314 -7.57 -17.27 17.61
C SER A 314 -7.99 -15.83 17.90
N ALA A 315 -7.02 -14.93 17.85
CA ALA A 315 -7.23 -13.49 17.98
C ALA A 315 -6.90 -12.81 16.65
N GLU A 316 -7.89 -12.12 16.11
CA GLU A 316 -7.80 -11.26 14.93
C GLU A 316 -7.53 -9.83 15.39
N LEU A 317 -6.56 -9.15 14.78
CA LEU A 317 -6.23 -7.75 15.03
C LEU A 317 -6.37 -6.94 13.75
N LYS A 318 -6.94 -5.74 13.86
CA LYS A 318 -7.19 -4.84 12.73
C LYS A 318 -6.84 -3.39 13.07
N LYS A 319 -6.16 -2.70 12.14
CA LYS A 319 -5.93 -1.25 12.18
C LYS A 319 -5.89 -0.70 10.76
N GLY A 320 -6.96 -0.03 10.32
CA GLY A 320 -7.11 0.37 8.92
C GLY A 320 -7.00 -0.84 7.97
N ALA A 321 -6.05 -0.80 7.04
CA ALA A 321 -5.73 -1.90 6.14
C ALA A 321 -4.87 -3.02 6.78
N HIS A 322 -4.22 -2.77 7.94
CA HIS A 322 -3.42 -3.81 8.59
C HIS A 322 -4.34 -4.85 9.23
N TRP A 323 -4.19 -6.11 8.78
CA TRP A 323 -4.89 -7.27 9.30
C TRP A 323 -3.90 -8.37 9.65
N THR A 324 -4.04 -8.93 10.86
CA THR A 324 -3.27 -10.10 11.31
C THR A 324 -4.15 -11.00 12.18
N ASN A 325 -3.90 -12.31 12.16
CA ASN A 325 -4.56 -13.27 13.03
C ASN A 325 -3.53 -14.23 13.62
N VAL A 326 -3.66 -14.51 14.92
CA VAL A 326 -2.77 -15.41 15.67
C VAL A 326 -3.58 -16.49 16.37
N THR A 327 -3.11 -17.74 16.29
CA THR A 327 -3.86 -18.92 16.80
C THR A 327 -3.10 -19.59 17.94
N VAL A 328 -3.77 -19.83 19.07
CA VAL A 328 -3.15 -20.42 20.27
C VAL A 328 -2.57 -21.80 19.96
N GLY A 329 -1.29 -21.98 20.28
CA GLY A 329 -0.55 -23.23 20.04
C GLY A 329 -0.02 -23.43 18.62
N LYS A 330 -0.28 -22.50 17.68
CA LYS A 330 0.21 -22.60 16.29
C LYS A 330 1.25 -21.52 15.97
N ASP A 331 2.47 -21.95 15.64
CA ASP A 331 3.55 -21.08 15.14
C ASP A 331 3.32 -20.76 13.66
N SER A 332 2.43 -19.80 13.39
CA SER A 332 1.80 -19.56 12.08
C SER A 332 1.12 -18.19 12.08
N TYR A 333 1.89 -17.15 11.76
CA TYR A 333 1.49 -15.75 11.87
C TYR A 333 1.13 -15.17 10.50
N PHE A 334 -0.07 -14.62 10.37
CA PHE A 334 -0.53 -14.00 9.12
C PHE A 334 -0.32 -12.49 9.18
N PHE A 335 0.26 -11.88 8.15
CA PHE A 335 0.25 -10.43 7.93
C PHE A 335 -0.36 -10.13 6.56
N ALA A 336 -1.28 -9.17 6.49
CA ALA A 336 -1.97 -8.76 5.26
C ALA A 336 -2.58 -9.93 4.43
N LYS A 337 -2.99 -11.02 5.11
CA LYS A 337 -3.48 -12.29 4.52
C LYS A 337 -2.49 -13.04 3.61
N MET A 338 -1.19 -12.74 3.68
CA MET A 338 -0.14 -13.50 2.99
C MET A 338 0.12 -14.88 3.62
N THR A 339 0.98 -15.68 2.98
CA THR A 339 1.51 -16.96 3.50
C THR A 339 1.95 -16.82 4.96
N PRO A 340 1.52 -17.72 5.88
CA PRO A 340 1.82 -17.58 7.29
C PRO A 340 3.31 -17.83 7.58
N VAL A 341 3.93 -16.89 8.30
CA VAL A 341 5.33 -16.96 8.74
C VAL A 341 5.41 -17.70 10.07
N ALA A 342 6.44 -18.54 10.26
CA ALA A 342 6.78 -19.12 11.56
C ALA A 342 7.83 -18.24 12.27
N LEU A 343 7.64 -17.98 13.56
CA LEU A 343 8.52 -17.13 14.38
C LEU A 343 9.29 -17.94 15.46
N GLY A 344 9.27 -19.27 15.36
CA GLY A 344 9.99 -20.20 16.25
C GLY A 344 9.34 -20.40 17.62
N THR A 345 8.19 -19.78 17.88
CA THR A 345 7.43 -19.88 19.14
C THR A 345 5.97 -19.55 18.86
N ALA A 346 5.04 -20.41 19.29
CA ALA A 346 3.61 -20.22 19.11
C ALA A 346 2.98 -19.27 20.15
N PRO A 347 1.80 -18.66 19.88
CA PRO A 347 1.03 -17.92 20.87
C PRO A 347 0.52 -18.84 21.99
N MET A 348 0.48 -18.35 23.23
CA MET A 348 -0.02 -19.13 24.37
C MET A 348 -0.87 -18.30 25.33
N ILE A 349 -1.84 -18.95 25.98
CA ILE A 349 -2.61 -18.35 27.07
C ILE A 349 -1.93 -18.67 28.40
N LYS A 350 -1.74 -17.64 29.24
CA LYS A 350 -1.26 -17.76 30.63
C LYS A 350 -2.14 -16.87 31.51
N ASN A 351 -2.70 -17.42 32.58
CA ASN A 351 -3.59 -16.72 33.53
C ASN A 351 -4.75 -15.97 32.86
N GLY A 352 -5.33 -16.54 31.79
CA GLY A 352 -6.43 -15.92 31.02
C GLY A 352 -6.01 -14.87 29.97
N THR A 353 -4.76 -14.41 29.99
CA THR A 353 -4.22 -13.48 28.98
C THR A 353 -3.53 -14.24 27.85
N LEU A 354 -3.74 -13.81 26.61
CA LEU A 354 -3.05 -14.32 25.42
C LEU A 354 -1.75 -13.55 25.19
N TYR A 355 -0.64 -14.29 25.08
CA TYR A 355 0.68 -13.77 24.79
C TYR A 355 1.21 -14.29 23.44
N VAL A 356 1.95 -13.42 22.76
CA VAL A 356 2.69 -13.69 21.52
C VAL A 356 4.20 -13.48 21.75
N PRO A 357 5.09 -14.03 20.92
CA PRO A 357 6.52 -13.69 20.95
C PRO A 357 6.73 -12.20 20.71
N ILE A 358 7.77 -11.61 21.29
CA ILE A 358 8.11 -10.20 21.05
C ILE A 358 8.46 -9.95 19.56
N THR A 359 9.00 -10.95 18.86
CA THR A 359 9.27 -10.93 17.41
C THR A 359 8.01 -10.76 16.56
N PHE A 360 6.83 -11.16 17.04
CA PHE A 360 5.59 -10.84 16.33
C PHE A 360 5.35 -9.32 16.25
N VAL A 361 5.76 -8.58 17.28
CA VAL A 361 5.51 -7.13 17.36
C VAL A 361 6.54 -6.33 16.56
N SER A 362 7.81 -6.72 16.59
CA SER A 362 8.82 -6.12 15.71
C SER A 362 8.59 -6.51 14.24
N ASP A 363 8.43 -7.80 13.96
CA ASP A 363 8.59 -8.33 12.61
C ASP A 363 7.27 -8.30 11.82
N MET A 364 6.13 -8.58 12.48
CA MET A 364 4.80 -8.63 11.83
C MET A 364 3.94 -7.39 12.11
N MET A 365 4.19 -6.62 13.18
CA MET A 365 3.50 -5.35 13.45
C MET A 365 4.33 -4.11 13.10
N HIS A 366 5.61 -4.29 12.76
CA HIS A 366 6.56 -3.23 12.35
C HIS A 366 6.73 -2.10 13.38
N VAL A 367 6.86 -2.47 14.65
CA VAL A 367 6.95 -1.54 15.78
C VAL A 367 8.36 -1.53 16.37
N GLU A 368 8.87 -0.34 16.69
CA GLU A 368 10.11 -0.22 17.43
C GLU A 368 9.92 -0.71 18.87
N VAL A 369 10.55 -1.83 19.22
CA VAL A 369 10.58 -2.35 20.58
C VAL A 369 11.73 -1.70 21.34
N LYS A 370 11.43 -0.86 22.33
CA LYS A 370 12.44 -0.37 23.27
C LYS A 370 12.65 -1.41 24.38
N ASN A 371 13.83 -2.03 24.38
CA ASN A 371 14.23 -2.91 25.48
C ASN A 371 14.31 -2.10 26.78
N GLY A 372 13.62 -2.54 27.83
CA GLY A 372 13.51 -1.84 29.11
C GLY A 372 14.69 -2.08 30.07
N ASP A 373 15.90 -2.25 29.53
CA ASP A 373 17.14 -2.49 30.27
C ASP A 373 18.19 -1.43 29.92
N ALA A 374 19.04 -1.09 30.89
CA ALA A 374 20.19 -0.19 30.78
C ALA A 374 21.51 -0.93 30.98
#